data_AF-A0A819IM58-F1
#
_entry.id   AF-A0A819IM58-F1
#
_cell.length_a   1.000
_cell.length_b   1.000
_cell.length_c   1.000
_cell.angle_alpha   90.00
_cell.angle_beta   90.00
_cell.angle_gamma   90.00
#
_symmetry.space_group_name_H-M   'P 1'
#
loop_
_entity.id
_entity.type
_entity.pdbx_description
1 polymer ?
#
loop_
_entity_poly.entity_id
_entity_poly.type
_entity_poly.pdbx_seq_one_letter_code
_entity_poly.pdbx_strand_id
1 'polypeptide(L)'
;TSHTFETETTLDHDDELDNQDVENLLAFTSTNDHLDPLKDTDYELIDEHNLQNHFSLEYMKRVVDCYDEINPITGYAPNQVLNTDQIGLELELHGDRTLTYSGEKSTWDSVRSLGATTHSYTIQPTITMGGCVLNPLYMCLKEVSGHISENLKKNLFNAKNIVLTCSKSGKLTSSLVTYWRDHCLIPNLRSRTLLLLDSLPYQVHPDVYKELKHFEYRVIPPKTTPIIQPLDIYYNRQHKKIVRRIYDHLRLDEIDINLSERNNLSKLQSLAHSQM
;
A
#
# COMPACT_ATOMS: atom_id res chain seq x y z
N THR A 1 -3.20 -12.83 -36.68
CA THR A 1 -3.32 -11.57 -35.93
C THR A 1 -2.38 -11.71 -34.77
N SER A 2 -1.26 -10.97 -34.80
CA SER A 2 -0.05 -11.29 -34.04
C SER A 2 -0.24 -11.09 -32.54
N HIS A 3 0.09 -12.11 -31.77
CA HIS A 3 0.17 -12.06 -30.31
C HIS A 3 1.60 -11.70 -29.92
N THR A 4 1.77 -10.56 -29.24
CA THR A 4 3.01 -10.23 -28.57
C THR A 4 2.84 -10.65 -27.11
N PHE A 5 3.52 -11.72 -26.73
CA PHE A 5 3.71 -12.13 -25.35
C PHE A 5 5.12 -11.72 -24.98
N GLU A 6 5.28 -10.84 -23.99
CA GLU A 6 6.58 -10.57 -23.40
C GLU A 6 6.86 -11.65 -22.34
N THR A 7 7.88 -12.45 -22.65
CA THR A 7 8.60 -13.33 -21.74
C THR A 7 9.90 -12.63 -21.35
N GLU A 8 10.11 -12.38 -20.06
CA GLU A 8 11.39 -12.08 -19.36
C GLU A 8 11.01 -11.42 -18.00
N THR A 9 11.62 -11.61 -16.84
CA THR A 9 12.71 -12.44 -16.30
C THR A 9 12.54 -12.39 -14.77
N THR A 10 13.15 -13.34 -14.06
CA THR A 10 13.33 -13.40 -12.59
C THR A 10 13.40 -12.02 -11.88
N LEU A 11 12.46 -11.72 -10.99
CA LEU A 11 12.43 -10.49 -10.18
C LEU A 11 12.92 -10.66 -8.73
N ASP A 12 13.31 -11.89 -8.36
CA ASP A 12 13.98 -12.20 -7.10
C ASP A 12 15.49 -12.32 -7.38
N HIS A 13 16.15 -11.19 -7.64
CA HIS A 13 17.49 -11.02 -7.09
C HIS A 13 17.29 -10.43 -5.71
N ASP A 14 17.65 -11.23 -4.70
CA ASP A 14 17.91 -10.72 -3.36
C ASP A 14 19.11 -9.77 -3.49
N ASP A 15 18.86 -8.54 -3.94
CA ASP A 15 19.74 -7.42 -3.67
C ASP A 15 19.58 -7.13 -2.17
N GLU A 16 20.29 -7.90 -1.34
CA GLU A 16 20.75 -7.40 -0.06
C GLU A 16 21.45 -6.07 -0.39
N LEU A 17 20.83 -4.96 0.01
CA LEU A 17 21.45 -3.65 -0.05
C LEU A 17 22.85 -3.78 0.55
N ASP A 18 23.88 -3.59 -0.27
CA ASP A 18 25.25 -3.53 0.21
C ASP A 18 25.30 -2.41 1.26
N ASN A 19 25.95 -2.65 2.39
CA ASN A 19 26.01 -1.69 3.49
C ASN A 19 26.59 -0.33 3.02
N GLN A 20 27.36 -0.34 1.93
CA GLN A 20 27.88 0.85 1.28
C GLN A 20 26.79 1.72 0.61
N ASP A 21 25.72 1.13 0.07
CA ASP A 21 24.61 1.86 -0.55
C ASP A 21 23.67 2.46 0.51
N VAL A 22 23.53 1.79 1.66
CA VAL A 22 22.83 2.32 2.83
C VAL A 22 23.59 3.50 3.44
N GLU A 23 24.91 3.41 3.55
CA GLU A 23 25.76 4.53 4.02
C GLU A 23 25.73 5.71 3.04
N ASN A 24 25.71 5.48 1.73
CA ASN A 24 25.61 6.55 0.73
C ASN A 24 24.22 7.24 0.73
N LEU A 25 23.13 6.49 0.97
CA LEU A 25 21.78 7.05 1.16
C LEU A 25 21.69 7.87 2.46
N LEU A 26 22.30 7.39 3.55
CA LEU A 26 22.37 8.12 4.81
C LEU A 26 23.24 9.38 4.67
N ALA A 27 24.36 9.32 3.94
CA ALA A 27 25.23 10.47 3.67
C ALA A 27 24.56 11.55 2.81
N PHE A 28 23.67 11.17 1.88
CA PHE A 28 22.87 12.15 1.12
C PHE A 28 21.85 12.86 2.00
N THR A 29 21.41 12.22 3.09
CA THR A 29 20.56 12.82 4.13
C THR A 29 21.33 13.51 5.25
N SER A 30 22.66 13.34 5.34
CA SER A 30 23.47 13.77 6.50
C SER A 30 24.17 15.12 6.34
N THR A 31 23.74 16.01 5.44
CA THR A 31 24.15 17.42 5.51
C THR A 31 23.26 18.18 6.49
N ASN A 32 23.23 17.72 7.74
CA ASN A 32 22.83 18.47 8.91
C ASN A 32 23.38 17.73 10.14
N ASP A 33 24.65 18.02 10.45
CA ASP A 33 25.23 17.72 11.75
C ASP A 33 24.38 18.38 12.84
N HIS A 34 23.67 17.57 13.64
CA HIS A 34 23.76 17.60 15.10
C HIS A 34 22.85 16.55 15.75
N LEU A 35 23.49 15.69 16.55
CA LEU A 35 22.98 14.90 17.67
C LEU A 35 22.10 13.68 17.35
N ASP A 36 22.78 12.53 17.33
CA ASP A 36 22.24 11.19 17.58
C ASP A 36 21.93 11.02 19.09
N PRO A 37 20.66 10.88 19.53
CA PRO A 37 20.34 10.66 20.93
C PRO A 37 19.74 9.26 21.11
N LEU A 38 20.49 8.23 20.74
CA LEU A 38 20.23 6.85 21.20
C LEU A 38 21.50 6.28 21.83
N LYS A 39 21.90 6.89 22.95
CA LYS A 39 22.69 6.23 24.00
C LYS A 39 22.04 6.49 25.35
N ASP A 40 21.83 5.37 26.06
CA ASP A 40 21.29 5.25 27.41
C ASP A 40 21.46 6.49 28.28
N THR A 41 20.35 7.12 28.67
CA THR A 41 20.29 8.02 29.81
C THR A 41 18.96 7.89 30.52
N ASP A 42 19.03 7.82 31.85
CA ASP A 42 17.96 7.53 32.79
C ASP A 42 16.72 8.44 32.63
N TYR A 43 15.54 7.81 32.66
CA TYR A 43 14.22 8.46 32.65
C TYR A 43 13.89 9.14 33.99
N GLU A 44 14.62 10.19 34.36
CA GLU A 44 14.15 11.11 35.42
C GLU A 44 14.14 12.57 34.97
N LEU A 45 12.93 13.14 34.99
CA LEU A 45 12.56 14.56 34.99
C LEU A 45 12.90 15.37 33.71
N ILE A 46 12.10 15.17 32.66
CA ILE A 46 11.94 16.13 31.57
C ILE A 46 10.46 16.53 31.49
N ASP A 47 10.21 17.84 31.45
CA ASP A 47 8.88 18.47 31.43
C ASP A 47 8.07 18.07 30.18
N GLU A 48 7.27 17.00 30.31
CA GLU A 48 6.52 16.33 29.24
C GLU A 48 5.61 17.28 28.44
N HIS A 49 5.17 18.38 29.05
CA HIS A 49 4.20 19.29 28.44
C HIS A 49 4.78 20.15 27.30
N ASN A 50 6.09 20.45 27.31
CA ASN A 50 6.74 21.24 26.26
C ASN A 50 7.14 20.40 25.04
N LEU A 51 7.52 19.13 25.26
CA LEU A 51 7.92 18.22 24.18
C LEU A 51 6.73 17.85 23.28
N GLN A 52 5.57 17.61 23.90
CA GLN A 52 4.35 17.22 23.19
C GLN A 52 3.79 18.39 22.34
N ASN A 53 3.90 19.62 22.84
CA ASN A 53 3.49 20.83 22.12
C ASN A 53 4.44 21.17 20.95
N HIS A 54 5.76 21.10 21.15
CA HIS A 54 6.73 21.35 20.09
C HIS A 54 6.65 20.28 18.98
N PHE A 55 6.49 19.00 19.36
CA PHE A 55 6.26 17.92 18.41
C PHE A 55 4.97 18.16 17.62
N SER A 56 3.89 18.63 18.26
CA SER A 56 2.64 18.94 17.57
C SER A 56 2.74 20.11 16.58
N LEU A 57 3.49 21.18 16.91
CA LEU A 57 3.62 22.36 16.05
C LEU A 57 4.52 22.09 14.84
N GLU A 58 5.65 21.43 15.06
CA GLU A 58 6.53 21.02 13.95
C GLU A 58 5.79 20.03 13.02
N TYR A 59 5.04 19.11 13.61
CA TYR A 59 4.22 18.17 12.87
C TYR A 59 3.10 18.84 12.06
N MET A 60 2.36 19.79 12.66
CA MET A 60 1.33 20.56 11.96
C MET A 60 1.95 21.46 10.88
N LYS A 61 3.14 22.01 11.12
CA LYS A 61 3.88 22.77 10.12
C LYS A 61 4.22 21.91 8.91
N ARG A 62 4.73 20.69 9.10
CA ARG A 62 5.00 19.74 7.99
C ARG A 62 3.75 19.44 7.17
N VAL A 63 2.59 19.31 7.83
CA VAL A 63 1.30 19.12 7.17
C VAL A 63 0.92 20.34 6.32
N VAL A 64 1.01 21.55 6.90
CA VAL A 64 0.68 22.80 6.20
C VAL A 64 1.63 23.02 5.02
N ASP A 65 2.95 22.88 5.24
CA ASP A 65 3.97 23.04 4.21
C ASP A 65 3.72 22.07 3.03
N CYS A 66 3.35 20.81 3.31
CA CYS A 66 3.00 19.83 2.28
C CYS A 66 1.77 20.26 1.45
N TYR A 67 0.72 20.78 2.10
CA TYR A 67 -0.45 21.28 1.38
C TYR A 67 -0.18 22.57 0.61
N ASP A 68 0.66 23.47 1.12
CA ASP A 68 1.07 24.69 0.42
C ASP A 68 1.91 24.37 -0.82
N GLU A 69 2.74 23.31 -0.76
CA GLU A 69 3.45 22.79 -1.93
C GLU A 69 2.52 22.11 -2.96
N ILE A 70 1.45 21.44 -2.50
CA ILE A 70 0.46 20.76 -3.36
C ILE A 70 -0.64 21.71 -3.84
N ASN A 71 -0.70 22.92 -3.27
CA ASN A 71 -1.74 23.94 -3.46
C ASN A 71 -2.08 24.13 -4.95
N PRO A 72 -3.36 24.34 -5.32
CA PRO A 72 -3.82 24.57 -6.70
C PRO A 72 -3.07 25.64 -7.53
N ILE A 73 -2.14 26.40 -6.93
CA ILE A 73 -1.19 27.29 -7.62
C ILE A 73 -0.12 26.51 -8.43
N THR A 74 0.09 25.21 -8.19
CA THR A 74 1.06 24.37 -8.93
C THR A 74 0.77 24.22 -10.44
N GLY A 75 -0.44 24.59 -10.87
CA GLY A 75 -0.87 24.55 -12.27
C GLY A 75 -1.26 23.16 -12.79
N TYR A 76 -1.39 22.16 -11.90
CA TYR A 76 -1.90 20.84 -12.24
C TYR A 76 -3.44 20.81 -12.23
N ALA A 77 -4.03 20.17 -13.23
CA ALA A 77 -5.45 19.85 -13.21
C ALA A 77 -5.75 18.71 -12.20
N PRO A 78 -6.96 18.62 -11.63
CA PRO A 78 -7.29 17.59 -10.63
C PRO A 78 -7.07 16.14 -11.06
N ASN A 79 -7.17 15.85 -12.36
CA ASN A 79 -6.90 14.52 -12.93
C ASN A 79 -5.41 14.24 -13.21
N GLN A 80 -4.54 15.23 -13.01
CA GLN A 80 -3.09 15.11 -13.15
C GLN A 80 -2.39 14.88 -11.80
N VAL A 81 -3.08 15.15 -10.68
CA VAL A 81 -2.58 14.87 -9.33
C VAL A 81 -3.09 13.49 -8.92
N LEU A 82 -2.17 12.58 -8.65
CA LEU A 82 -2.43 11.20 -8.28
C LEU A 82 -1.95 10.93 -6.85
N ASN A 83 -2.61 10.04 -6.13
CA ASN A 83 -2.10 9.45 -4.89
C ASN A 83 -2.17 7.93 -4.98
N THR A 84 -1.14 7.25 -4.48
CA THR A 84 -1.05 5.79 -4.40
C THR A 84 -0.58 5.38 -3.00
N ASP A 85 -0.99 4.21 -2.55
CA ASP A 85 -0.64 3.67 -1.24
C ASP A 85 -0.83 2.15 -1.22
N GLN A 86 -0.12 1.47 -0.33
CA GLN A 86 -0.20 0.02 -0.16
C GLN A 86 -1.14 -0.36 0.99
N ILE A 87 -2.04 -1.32 0.72
CA ILE A 87 -2.99 -1.81 1.71
C ILE A 87 -2.80 -3.30 1.91
N GLY A 88 -2.34 -3.68 3.10
CA GLY A 88 -2.37 -5.08 3.55
C GLY A 88 -3.78 -5.52 3.94
N LEU A 89 -4.22 -6.67 3.43
CA LEU A 89 -5.51 -7.30 3.74
C LEU A 89 -5.29 -8.77 4.12
N GLU A 90 -5.90 -9.21 5.21
CA GLU A 90 -5.90 -10.63 5.61
C GLU A 90 -6.59 -11.50 4.56
N LEU A 91 -6.10 -12.73 4.38
CA LEU A 91 -6.71 -13.70 3.47
C LEU A 91 -8.08 -14.17 3.97
N GLU A 92 -8.31 -14.15 5.28
CA GLU A 92 -9.60 -14.40 5.89
C GLU A 92 -9.87 -13.38 7.00
N LEU A 93 -10.91 -12.58 6.79
CA LEU A 93 -11.38 -11.60 7.76
C LEU A 93 -12.24 -12.29 8.83
N HIS A 94 -11.94 -12.03 10.10
CA HIS A 94 -12.69 -12.55 11.24
C HIS A 94 -13.17 -11.40 12.15
N GLY A 95 -14.14 -11.68 13.01
CA GLY A 95 -14.74 -10.68 13.88
C GLY A 95 -13.95 -10.52 15.17
N ASP A 96 -13.54 -9.30 15.51
CA ASP A 96 -12.91 -9.02 16.82
C ASP A 96 -13.92 -9.00 17.98
N ARG A 97 -15.22 -9.17 17.67
CA ARG A 97 -16.32 -9.06 18.61
C ARG A 97 -17.27 -10.22 18.42
N THR A 98 -17.54 -10.91 19.51
CA THR A 98 -18.57 -11.95 19.60
C THR A 98 -19.62 -11.49 20.60
N LEU A 99 -20.89 -11.72 20.28
CA LEU A 99 -21.97 -11.55 21.25
C LEU A 99 -21.94 -12.73 22.21
N THR A 100 -21.39 -12.54 23.42
CA THR A 100 -21.34 -13.57 24.45
C THR A 100 -21.76 -13.04 25.84
N TYR A 101 -21.83 -13.94 26.82
CA TYR A 101 -22.17 -13.61 28.20
C TYR A 101 -21.05 -12.85 28.91
N SER A 102 -21.44 -11.82 29.67
CA SER A 102 -20.51 -11.04 30.49
C SER A 102 -19.90 -11.91 31.60
N GLY A 103 -18.58 -11.86 31.76
CA GLY A 103 -17.85 -12.62 32.79
C GLY A 103 -17.28 -13.97 32.30
N GLU A 104 -17.46 -14.33 31.03
CA GLU A 104 -16.79 -15.50 30.46
C GLU A 104 -15.27 -15.30 30.35
N LYS A 105 -14.52 -16.35 30.69
CA LYS A 105 -13.05 -16.36 30.62
C LYS A 105 -12.52 -16.50 29.19
N SER A 106 -13.27 -17.13 28.31
CA SER A 106 -12.87 -17.38 26.92
C SER A 106 -14.10 -17.42 26.02
N THR A 107 -13.97 -16.83 24.83
CA THR A 107 -15.01 -16.80 23.80
C THR A 107 -14.44 -17.39 22.53
N TRP A 108 -15.21 -18.25 21.87
CA TRP A 108 -14.78 -18.94 20.66
C TRP A 108 -15.31 -18.20 19.42
N ASP A 109 -14.45 -18.04 18.42
CA ASP A 109 -14.85 -17.65 17.07
C ASP A 109 -14.56 -18.81 16.10
N SER A 110 -15.27 -18.85 14.98
CA SER A 110 -15.10 -19.85 13.94
C SER A 110 -14.57 -19.18 12.68
N VAL A 111 -13.48 -19.75 12.16
CA VAL A 111 -12.83 -19.37 10.91
C VAL A 111 -12.60 -20.62 10.08
N ARG A 112 -12.53 -20.49 8.76
CA ARG A 112 -12.26 -21.61 7.84
C ARG A 112 -10.79 -22.04 7.96
N SER A 113 -9.86 -21.10 8.14
CA SER A 113 -8.43 -21.37 8.25
C SER A 113 -7.70 -20.38 9.15
N LEU A 114 -7.09 -20.88 10.23
CA LEU A 114 -6.19 -20.10 11.10
C LEU A 114 -4.96 -19.54 10.34
N GLY A 115 -4.52 -20.24 9.28
CA GLY A 115 -3.44 -19.73 8.44
C GLY A 115 -3.88 -18.52 7.61
N ALA A 116 -5.14 -18.50 7.18
CA ALA A 116 -5.67 -17.39 6.38
C ALA A 116 -5.94 -16.13 7.22
N THR A 117 -6.16 -16.26 8.52
CA THR A 117 -6.29 -15.11 9.43
C THR A 117 -4.95 -14.46 9.77
N THR A 118 -3.84 -15.19 9.63
CA THR A 118 -2.48 -14.70 9.97
C THR A 118 -1.65 -14.31 8.76
N HIS A 119 -2.17 -14.51 7.56
CA HIS A 119 -1.49 -14.18 6.31
C HIS A 119 -2.29 -13.14 5.54
N SER A 120 -1.57 -12.27 4.86
CA SER A 120 -2.13 -11.18 4.09
C SER A 120 -1.62 -11.19 2.65
N TYR A 121 -2.35 -10.47 1.82
CA TYR A 121 -1.94 -10.01 0.50
C TYR A 121 -1.98 -8.49 0.50
N THR A 122 -1.34 -7.89 -0.49
CA THR A 122 -1.31 -6.43 -0.62
C THR A 122 -2.05 -6.01 -1.88
N ILE A 123 -2.79 -4.90 -1.79
CA ILE A 123 -3.28 -4.17 -2.97
C ILE A 123 -2.67 -2.77 -2.99
N GLN A 124 -2.52 -2.18 -4.16
CA GLN A 124 -2.05 -0.81 -4.32
C GLN A 124 -2.96 -0.05 -5.30
N PRO A 125 -4.00 0.63 -4.79
CA PRO A 125 -4.86 1.50 -5.60
C PRO A 125 -4.16 2.82 -5.94
N THR A 126 -4.62 3.45 -7.01
CA THR A 126 -4.27 4.83 -7.38
C THR A 126 -5.54 5.65 -7.56
N ILE A 127 -5.60 6.84 -6.98
CA ILE A 127 -6.72 7.77 -7.12
C ILE A 127 -6.24 9.12 -7.65
N THR A 128 -7.14 9.88 -8.28
CA THR A 128 -6.89 11.27 -8.67
C THR A 128 -7.40 12.26 -7.62
N MET A 129 -6.87 13.48 -7.60
CA MET A 129 -7.44 14.58 -6.80
C MET A 129 -8.88 14.91 -7.22
N GLY A 130 -9.25 14.60 -8.46
CA GLY A 130 -10.63 14.70 -8.94
C GLY A 130 -11.59 13.64 -8.36
N GLY A 131 -11.10 12.73 -7.50
CA GLY A 131 -11.91 11.68 -6.88
C GLY A 131 -12.13 10.45 -7.76
N CYS A 132 -11.41 10.31 -8.87
CA CYS A 132 -11.51 9.12 -9.71
C CYS A 132 -10.57 8.02 -9.21
N VAL A 133 -11.08 6.80 -9.13
CA VAL A 133 -10.28 5.59 -8.91
C VAL A 133 -9.75 5.10 -10.25
N LEU A 134 -8.45 4.83 -10.33
CA LEU A 134 -7.76 4.46 -11.57
C LEU A 134 -7.58 2.94 -11.68
N ASN A 135 -7.84 2.43 -12.88
CA ASN A 135 -7.55 1.05 -13.26
C ASN A 135 -6.19 0.96 -13.97
N PRO A 136 -5.49 -0.18 -13.88
CA PRO A 136 -5.83 -1.35 -13.07
C PRO A 136 -5.44 -1.20 -11.59
N LEU A 137 -6.15 -1.90 -10.70
CA LEU A 137 -5.74 -2.13 -9.32
C LEU A 137 -4.57 -3.13 -9.30
N TYR A 138 -3.52 -2.78 -8.57
CA TYR A 138 -2.42 -3.72 -8.36
C TYR A 138 -2.70 -4.64 -7.18
N MET A 139 -2.37 -5.92 -7.33
CA MET A 139 -2.56 -6.95 -6.31
C MET A 139 -1.35 -7.88 -6.24
N CYS A 140 -0.76 -8.02 -5.06
CA CYS A 140 0.36 -8.91 -4.77
C CYS A 140 -0.08 -9.99 -3.78
N LEU A 141 -0.16 -11.24 -4.25
CA LEU A 141 -0.47 -12.41 -3.43
C LEU A 141 0.77 -12.92 -2.69
N LYS A 142 0.56 -13.61 -1.58
CA LYS A 142 1.59 -14.36 -0.88
C LYS A 142 1.69 -15.78 -1.45
N GLU A 143 2.84 -16.13 -2.02
CA GLU A 143 3.14 -17.47 -2.57
C GLU A 143 4.40 -18.04 -1.95
N VAL A 144 4.38 -19.30 -1.51
CA VAL A 144 5.54 -19.94 -0.84
C VAL A 144 6.81 -19.90 -1.72
N SER A 145 6.64 -20.11 -3.03
CA SER A 145 7.72 -20.06 -4.01
C SER A 145 8.14 -18.64 -4.39
N GLY A 146 7.36 -17.62 -4.05
CA GLY A 146 7.51 -16.26 -4.59
C GLY A 146 7.05 -16.09 -6.04
N HIS A 147 6.59 -17.17 -6.70
CA HIS A 147 6.26 -17.16 -8.13
C HIS A 147 4.96 -17.88 -8.45
N ILE A 148 4.19 -17.33 -9.40
CA ILE A 148 3.00 -17.98 -9.96
C ILE A 148 3.44 -18.99 -11.02
N SER A 149 3.24 -20.28 -10.75
CA SER A 149 3.54 -21.34 -11.73
C SER A 149 2.66 -21.24 -12.99
N GLU A 150 3.17 -21.71 -14.13
CA GLU A 150 2.43 -21.69 -15.41
C GLU A 150 1.08 -22.41 -15.35
N ASN A 151 1.01 -23.51 -14.61
CA ASN A 151 -0.24 -24.24 -14.40
C ASN A 151 -1.24 -23.41 -13.58
N LEU A 152 -0.75 -22.65 -12.60
CA LEU A 152 -1.59 -21.73 -11.83
C LEU A 152 -2.07 -20.59 -12.72
N LYS A 153 -1.20 -19.96 -13.51
CA LYS A 153 -1.56 -18.87 -14.45
C LYS A 153 -2.73 -19.24 -15.36
N LYS A 154 -2.76 -20.46 -15.90
CA LYS A 154 -3.84 -20.95 -16.77
C LYS A 154 -5.21 -21.04 -16.07
N ASN A 155 -5.22 -21.24 -14.77
CA ASN A 155 -6.43 -21.43 -13.96
C ASN A 155 -6.80 -20.17 -13.15
N LEU A 156 -5.96 -19.13 -13.19
CA LEU A 156 -6.23 -17.88 -12.49
C LEU A 156 -7.35 -17.10 -13.18
N PHE A 157 -8.26 -16.56 -12.38
CA PHE A 157 -9.26 -15.63 -12.84
C PHE A 157 -8.58 -14.37 -13.34
N ASN A 158 -8.83 -14.03 -14.61
CA ASN A 158 -8.25 -12.84 -15.23
C ASN A 158 -9.24 -11.67 -15.15
N ALA A 159 -9.10 -10.85 -14.10
CA ALA A 159 -9.84 -9.61 -13.96
C ALA A 159 -9.18 -8.49 -14.79
N LYS A 160 -9.91 -7.92 -15.76
CA LYS A 160 -9.38 -6.86 -16.65
C LYS A 160 -8.94 -5.59 -15.92
N ASN A 161 -9.47 -5.35 -14.73
CA ASN A 161 -9.17 -4.20 -13.90
C ASN A 161 -8.15 -4.51 -12.80
N ILE A 162 -7.46 -5.66 -12.85
CA ILE A 162 -6.42 -6.03 -11.90
C ILE A 162 -5.13 -6.38 -12.63
N VAL A 163 -4.02 -5.88 -12.11
CA VAL A 163 -2.68 -6.42 -12.37
C VAL A 163 -2.30 -7.28 -11.18
N LEU A 164 -2.16 -8.58 -11.42
CA LEU A 164 -1.90 -9.59 -10.40
C LEU A 164 -0.44 -10.04 -10.44
N THR A 165 0.19 -10.08 -9.27
CA THR A 165 1.52 -10.67 -9.06
C THR A 165 1.58 -11.42 -7.73
N CYS A 166 2.76 -11.90 -7.35
CA CYS A 166 3.00 -12.49 -6.04
C CYS A 166 4.41 -12.23 -5.50
N SER A 167 4.58 -12.43 -4.20
CA SER A 167 5.87 -12.51 -3.52
C SER A 167 5.84 -13.52 -2.38
N LYS A 168 7.00 -13.87 -1.81
CA LYS A 168 7.07 -14.81 -0.67
C LYS A 168 6.35 -14.29 0.58
N SER A 169 6.37 -12.98 0.79
CA SER A 169 5.79 -12.33 1.96
C SER A 169 4.41 -11.72 1.70
N GLY A 170 4.03 -11.51 0.43
CA GLY A 170 2.89 -10.69 0.03
C GLY A 170 3.13 -9.18 0.17
N LYS A 171 4.32 -8.76 0.62
CA LYS A 171 4.73 -7.34 0.68
C LYS A 171 5.40 -6.91 -0.62
N LEU A 172 5.39 -5.62 -0.91
CA LEU A 172 6.10 -5.04 -2.06
C LEU A 172 7.56 -4.77 -1.72
N THR A 173 8.42 -5.07 -2.70
CA THR A 173 9.83 -4.69 -2.80
C THR A 173 9.98 -3.59 -3.86
N SER A 174 11.15 -2.97 -3.97
CA SER A 174 11.41 -1.97 -5.03
C SER A 174 11.15 -2.53 -6.44
N SER A 175 11.50 -3.80 -6.70
CA SER A 175 11.21 -4.47 -7.99
C SER A 175 9.71 -4.62 -8.25
N LEU A 176 8.91 -4.90 -7.21
CA LEU A 176 7.44 -4.95 -7.31
C LEU A 176 6.83 -3.55 -7.48
N VAL A 177 7.43 -2.50 -6.91
CA VAL A 177 7.01 -1.11 -7.16
C VAL A 177 7.31 -0.71 -8.61
N THR A 178 8.46 -1.12 -9.16
CA THR A 178 8.78 -0.95 -10.60
C THR A 178 7.75 -1.68 -11.47
N TYR A 179 7.39 -2.92 -11.11
CA TYR A 179 6.36 -3.66 -11.83
C TYR A 179 4.98 -2.97 -11.76
N TRP A 180 4.59 -2.46 -10.59
CA TRP A 180 3.40 -1.62 -10.43
C TRP A 180 3.46 -0.36 -11.30
N ARG A 181 4.60 0.35 -11.31
CA ARG A 181 4.80 1.55 -12.13
C ARG A 181 4.49 1.25 -13.59
N ASP A 182 5.08 0.20 -14.14
CA ASP A 182 4.98 -0.12 -15.56
C ASP A 182 3.57 -0.52 -15.99
N HIS A 183 2.88 -1.27 -15.13
CA HIS A 183 1.60 -1.88 -15.49
C HIS A 183 0.37 -1.11 -14.98
N CYS A 184 0.53 -0.23 -13.99
CA CYS A 184 -0.55 0.50 -13.36
C CYS A 184 -0.38 2.03 -13.48
N LEU A 185 0.81 2.56 -13.18
CA LEU A 185 1.03 4.01 -13.20
C LEU A 185 1.18 4.55 -14.63
N ILE A 186 2.10 3.98 -15.43
CA ILE A 186 2.40 4.44 -16.79
C ILE A 186 1.15 4.54 -17.67
N PRO A 187 0.23 3.54 -17.68
CA PRO A 187 -1.02 3.62 -18.44
C PRO A 187 -1.93 4.80 -18.06
N ASN A 188 -1.76 5.36 -16.86
CA ASN A 188 -2.57 6.45 -16.34
C ASN A 188 -1.87 7.82 -16.38
N LEU A 189 -0.62 7.89 -16.85
CA LEU A 189 0.10 9.15 -16.98
C LEU A 189 -0.60 10.08 -17.99
N ARG A 190 -0.48 11.39 -17.71
CA ARG A 190 -1.06 12.45 -18.54
C ARG A 190 0.05 13.30 -19.15
N SER A 191 -0.32 14.38 -19.85
CA SER A 191 0.64 15.35 -20.40
C SER A 191 1.56 15.98 -19.35
N ARG A 192 1.09 16.02 -18.10
CA ARG A 192 1.84 16.32 -16.88
C ARG A 192 1.21 15.52 -15.76
N THR A 193 2.00 14.93 -14.88
CA THR A 193 1.49 14.16 -13.73
C THR A 193 2.29 14.47 -12.48
N LEU A 194 1.58 14.70 -11.38
CA LEU A 194 2.11 14.80 -10.03
C LEU A 194 1.66 13.58 -9.23
N LEU A 195 2.58 12.77 -8.72
CA LEU A 195 2.28 11.62 -7.87
C LEU A 195 2.62 11.90 -6.40
N LEU A 196 1.65 11.71 -5.51
CA LEU A 196 1.83 11.79 -4.06
C LEU A 196 2.09 10.39 -3.51
N LEU A 197 3.25 10.22 -2.88
CA LEU A 197 3.73 8.96 -2.31
C LEU A 197 3.85 9.05 -0.80
N ASP A 198 3.72 7.91 -0.12
CA ASP A 198 4.16 7.79 1.26
C ASP A 198 5.69 7.90 1.35
N SER A 199 6.22 8.00 2.58
CA SER A 199 7.66 8.12 2.80
C SER A 199 8.39 6.77 2.95
N LEU A 200 7.86 5.68 2.41
CA LEU A 200 8.50 4.37 2.53
C LEU A 200 9.71 4.26 1.58
N PRO A 201 10.90 3.81 2.04
CA PRO A 201 12.13 3.87 1.26
C PRO A 201 12.06 3.21 -0.12
N TYR A 202 11.45 2.03 -0.22
CA TYR A 202 11.30 1.32 -1.50
C TYR A 202 10.29 1.97 -2.45
N GLN A 203 9.33 2.73 -1.91
CA GLN A 203 8.28 3.39 -2.68
C GLN A 203 8.79 4.69 -3.32
N VAL A 204 9.70 5.39 -2.65
CA VAL A 204 10.28 6.68 -3.09
C VAL A 204 11.64 6.52 -3.79
N HIS A 205 12.06 5.28 -4.07
CA HIS A 205 13.36 5.02 -4.65
C HIS A 205 13.52 5.73 -6.02
N PRO A 206 14.53 6.61 -6.21
CA PRO A 206 14.62 7.45 -7.41
C PRO A 206 14.64 6.67 -8.72
N ASP A 207 15.28 5.48 -8.72
CA ASP A 207 15.36 4.63 -9.91
C ASP A 207 14.00 4.14 -10.42
N VAL A 208 12.98 4.12 -9.58
CA VAL A 208 11.61 3.81 -10.00
C VAL A 208 11.09 4.89 -10.93
N TYR A 209 11.41 6.17 -10.73
CA TYR A 209 10.76 7.26 -11.46
C TYR A 209 11.67 8.04 -12.41
N LYS A 210 12.99 7.85 -12.35
CA LYS A 210 13.99 8.67 -13.05
C LYS A 210 13.80 8.77 -14.58
N GLU A 211 13.17 7.77 -15.20
CA GLU A 211 12.98 7.71 -16.65
C GLU A 211 11.64 8.33 -17.11
N LEU A 212 10.74 8.63 -16.17
CA LEU A 212 9.41 9.16 -16.49
C LEU A 212 9.51 10.65 -16.88
N LYS A 213 9.10 10.97 -18.11
CA LYS A 213 9.05 12.34 -18.63
C LYS A 213 7.75 13.02 -18.22
N HIS A 214 7.80 14.34 -18.02
CA HIS A 214 6.65 15.15 -17.61
C HIS A 214 5.95 14.64 -16.34
N PHE A 215 6.75 14.04 -15.46
CA PHE A 215 6.33 13.41 -14.22
C PHE A 215 7.10 14.02 -13.06
N GLU A 216 6.37 14.34 -12.01
CA GLU A 216 6.93 14.76 -10.73
C GLU A 216 6.30 13.88 -9.65
N TYR A 217 7.05 13.57 -8.60
CA TYR A 217 6.49 12.98 -7.39
C TYR A 217 6.82 13.85 -6.18
N ARG A 218 5.95 13.79 -5.17
CA ARG A 218 6.14 14.42 -3.87
C ARG A 218 5.94 13.38 -2.80
N VAL A 219 6.79 13.45 -1.79
CA VAL A 219 6.76 12.52 -0.66
C VAL A 219 5.99 13.19 0.47
N ILE A 220 4.92 12.52 0.90
CA ILE A 220 4.15 12.93 2.07
C ILE A 220 5.07 12.81 3.31
N PRO A 221 5.15 13.83 4.17
CA PRO A 221 6.02 13.80 5.33
C PRO A 221 5.81 12.54 6.20
N PRO A 222 6.88 11.92 6.71
CA PRO A 222 6.76 10.75 7.56
C PRO A 222 5.82 10.99 8.74
N LYS A 223 5.08 9.94 9.14
CA LYS A 223 4.12 9.95 10.26
C LYS A 223 2.88 10.85 10.07
N THR A 224 2.70 11.46 8.90
CA THR A 224 1.49 12.28 8.60
C THR A 224 0.43 11.55 7.79
N THR A 225 0.74 10.34 7.31
CA THR A 225 -0.13 9.50 6.48
C THR A 225 -1.59 9.41 6.98
N PRO A 226 -1.88 9.09 8.26
CA PRO A 226 -3.27 8.99 8.74
C PRO A 226 -4.08 10.29 8.68
N ILE A 227 -3.42 11.44 8.48
CA ILE A 227 -4.03 12.77 8.54
C ILE A 227 -4.14 13.41 7.16
N ILE A 228 -3.14 13.22 6.30
CA ILE A 228 -3.08 13.96 5.02
C ILE A 228 -3.04 13.08 3.77
N GLN A 229 -2.77 11.79 3.91
CA GLN A 229 -2.73 10.87 2.76
C GLN A 229 -4.16 10.56 2.29
N PRO A 230 -4.55 10.96 1.06
CA PRO A 230 -5.92 10.80 0.58
C PRO A 230 -6.45 9.37 0.63
N LEU A 231 -5.60 8.38 0.29
CA LEU A 231 -5.98 6.97 0.35
C LEU A 231 -6.31 6.53 1.78
N ASP A 232 -5.51 6.87 2.80
CA ASP A 232 -5.78 6.45 4.19
C ASP A 232 -7.02 7.10 4.79
N ILE A 233 -7.20 8.39 4.57
CA ILE A 233 -8.33 9.15 5.15
C ILE A 233 -9.66 8.70 4.53
N TYR A 234 -9.64 8.37 3.23
CA TYR A 234 -10.84 8.14 2.45
C TYR A 234 -10.93 6.73 1.87
N TYR A 235 -10.15 6.42 0.83
CA TYR A 235 -10.33 5.22 0.01
C TYR A 235 -10.16 3.93 0.83
N ASN A 236 -9.03 3.78 1.55
CA ASN A 236 -8.63 2.56 2.26
C ASN A 236 -9.71 2.12 3.24
N ARG A 237 -10.30 3.08 3.96
CA ARG A 237 -11.37 2.83 4.93
C ARG A 237 -12.65 2.34 4.25
N GLN A 238 -13.06 2.93 3.14
CA GLN A 238 -14.26 2.52 2.41
C GLN A 238 -14.05 1.14 1.76
N HIS A 239 -12.90 0.94 1.12
CA HIS A 239 -12.54 -0.33 0.50
C HIS A 239 -12.57 -1.48 1.50
N LYS A 240 -11.93 -1.30 2.68
CA LYS A 240 -11.96 -2.29 3.77
C LYS A 240 -13.37 -2.58 4.27
N LYS A 241 -14.25 -1.57 4.34
CA LYS A 241 -15.66 -1.75 4.72
C LYS A 241 -16.45 -2.55 3.69
N ILE A 242 -16.26 -2.29 2.39
CA ILE A 242 -16.89 -3.05 1.30
C ILE A 242 -16.45 -4.51 1.37
N VAL A 243 -15.13 -4.75 1.44
CA VAL A 243 -14.56 -6.09 1.55
C VAL A 243 -15.13 -6.82 2.77
N ARG A 244 -15.11 -6.19 3.95
CA ARG A 244 -15.65 -6.78 5.18
C ARG A 244 -17.14 -7.10 5.06
N ARG A 245 -17.94 -6.19 4.49
CA ARG A 245 -19.38 -6.43 4.31
C ARG A 245 -19.66 -7.65 3.42
N ILE A 246 -18.84 -7.87 2.38
CA ILE A 246 -18.96 -9.06 1.54
C ILE A 246 -18.63 -10.33 2.36
N TYR A 247 -17.56 -10.30 3.16
CA TYR A 247 -17.23 -11.39 4.08
C TYR A 247 -18.37 -11.70 5.06
N ASP A 248 -18.93 -10.66 5.68
CA ASP A 248 -20.02 -10.80 6.66
C ASP A 248 -21.26 -11.43 6.02
N HIS A 249 -21.63 -11.01 4.79
CA HIS A 249 -22.76 -11.61 4.07
C HIS A 249 -22.54 -13.08 3.73
N LEU A 250 -21.35 -13.45 3.23
CA LEU A 250 -21.07 -14.86 2.95
C LEU A 250 -21.18 -15.73 4.20
N ARG A 251 -20.75 -15.20 5.36
CA ARG A 251 -20.81 -15.90 6.64
C ARG A 251 -22.23 -15.97 7.20
N LEU A 252 -22.98 -14.87 7.19
CA LEU A 252 -24.33 -14.79 7.75
C LEU A 252 -25.36 -15.56 6.91
N ASP A 253 -25.21 -15.55 5.60
CA ASP A 253 -26.12 -16.22 4.67
C ASP A 253 -25.67 -17.67 4.37
N GLU A 254 -24.64 -18.17 5.06
CA GLU A 254 -24.08 -19.52 4.91
C GLU A 254 -23.72 -19.88 3.45
N ILE A 255 -23.23 -18.91 2.70
CA ILE A 255 -22.86 -19.09 1.29
C ILE A 255 -21.51 -19.81 1.22
N ASP A 256 -21.48 -20.98 0.59
CA ASP A 256 -20.26 -21.78 0.44
C ASP A 256 -19.31 -21.23 -0.63
N ILE A 257 -18.70 -20.08 -0.32
CA ILE A 257 -17.62 -19.48 -1.10
C ILE A 257 -16.43 -19.26 -0.18
N ASN A 258 -15.28 -19.81 -0.56
CA ASN A 258 -14.03 -19.60 0.17
C ASN A 258 -13.29 -18.38 -0.39
N LEU A 259 -13.45 -17.21 0.23
CA LEU A 259 -12.79 -15.98 -0.23
C LEU A 259 -11.27 -16.00 -0.11
N SER A 260 -10.68 -16.86 0.73
CA SER A 260 -9.22 -16.97 0.89
C SER A 260 -8.52 -17.60 -0.33
N GLU A 261 -9.28 -18.18 -1.26
CA GLU A 261 -8.74 -18.72 -2.50
C GLU A 261 -8.39 -17.61 -3.49
N ARG A 262 -7.26 -17.76 -4.19
CA ARG A 262 -6.69 -16.78 -5.14
C ARG A 262 -7.71 -16.20 -6.12
N ASN A 263 -8.50 -17.07 -6.75
CA ASN A 263 -9.50 -16.66 -7.73
C ASN A 263 -10.62 -15.84 -7.09
N ASN A 264 -11.01 -16.19 -5.87
CA ASN A 264 -12.07 -15.49 -5.15
C ASN A 264 -11.56 -14.17 -4.58
N LEU A 265 -10.29 -14.10 -4.12
CA LEU A 265 -9.63 -12.84 -3.78
C LEU A 265 -9.58 -11.89 -4.98
N SER A 266 -9.15 -12.37 -6.15
CA SER A 266 -9.10 -11.56 -7.36
C SER A 266 -10.49 -11.04 -7.77
N LYS A 267 -11.53 -11.89 -7.74
CA LYS A 267 -12.92 -11.47 -7.99
C LYS A 267 -13.41 -10.45 -6.96
N LEU A 268 -13.13 -10.68 -5.68
CA LEU A 268 -13.51 -9.80 -4.58
C LEU A 268 -12.90 -8.41 -4.75
N GLN A 269 -11.60 -8.35 -5.00
CA GLN A 269 -10.89 -7.09 -5.21
C GLN A 269 -11.33 -6.39 -6.49
N SER A 270 -11.58 -7.14 -7.55
CA SER A 270 -12.05 -6.61 -8.83
C SER A 270 -13.41 -5.95 -8.65
N LEU A 271 -14.32 -6.63 -7.95
CA LEU A 271 -15.65 -6.10 -7.63
C LEU A 271 -15.56 -4.89 -6.72
N ALA A 272 -14.85 -4.99 -5.59
CA ALA A 272 -14.74 -3.91 -4.60
C ALA A 272 -14.14 -2.64 -5.21
N HIS A 273 -13.09 -2.77 -6.02
CA HIS A 273 -12.47 -1.65 -6.71
C HIS A 273 -13.43 -0.97 -7.70
N SER A 274 -14.28 -1.74 -8.38
CA SER A 274 -15.30 -1.18 -9.30
C SER A 274 -16.48 -0.50 -8.60
N GLN A 275 -16.63 -0.64 -7.27
CA GLN A 275 -17.66 0.05 -6.49
C GLN A 275 -17.18 1.40 -5.89
N MET A 276 -15.88 1.70 -6.03
CA MET A 276 -15.25 2.90 -5.50
C MET A 276 -15.27 4.03 -6.53
#